data_AF-A0A3D1VMX3-F1
#
_entry.id   AF-A0A3D1VMX3-F1
#
_cell.length_a   1.000
_cell.length_b   1.000
_cell.length_c   1.000
_cell.angle_alpha   90.00
_cell.angle_beta   90.00
_cell.angle_gamma   90.00
#
_symmetry.space_group_name_H-M   'P 1'
#
loop_
_entity.id
_entity.type
_entity.pdbx_description
1 polymer ?
#
loop_
_entity_poly.entity_id
_entity_poly.type
_entity_poly.pdbx_seq_one_letter_code
_entity_poly.pdbx_strand_id
1 'polypeptide(L)'
;MYKRYFIKKDPNCRKKDIEWIELSGREFYRFVNDPANKDRHFVDMDDVVLESTSAQAREHRSKVNHSNYLKEQEEEWSIVSIYAFEGDDGMSGEDIIADITQDVEEAVVLRLRKCALREALRMLSAEDYLIVERRYLSDSRISEAEIGALFGLTQSGLSRRLKKIRSFLKKAVIEFEKSQQ
;
A
#
# COMPACT_ATOMS: atom_id res chain seq x y z
N MET A 1 -35.27 10.36 20.60
CA MET A 1 -34.79 9.99 21.95
C MET A 1 -34.72 11.23 22.81
N TYR A 2 -35.01 11.15 24.11
CA TYR A 2 -34.85 12.27 25.05
C TYR A 2 -33.43 12.26 25.62
N LYS A 3 -32.73 13.39 25.56
CA LYS A 3 -31.36 13.53 26.06
C LYS A 3 -31.35 13.79 27.57
N ARG A 4 -30.58 12.99 28.31
CA ARG A 4 -30.49 13.05 29.78
C ARG A 4 -29.20 13.71 30.23
N TYR A 5 -29.23 14.48 31.31
CA TYR A 5 -28.08 15.26 31.78
C TYR A 5 -27.77 14.90 33.23
N PHE A 6 -26.53 14.51 33.52
CA PHE A 6 -26.11 14.16 34.87
C PHE A 6 -24.91 14.95 35.33
N ILE A 7 -25.03 15.47 36.55
CA ILE A 7 -23.94 16.11 37.28
C ILE A 7 -23.57 15.26 38.50
N LYS A 8 -22.34 15.37 38.96
CA LYS A 8 -21.92 14.83 40.25
C LYS A 8 -22.45 15.71 41.37
N LYS A 9 -23.01 15.11 42.41
CA LYS A 9 -23.41 15.84 43.62
C LYS A 9 -22.22 16.50 44.31
N ASP A 10 -21.10 15.78 44.40
CA ASP A 10 -19.80 16.33 44.80
C ASP A 10 -18.82 16.21 43.62
N PRO A 11 -18.33 17.32 43.03
CA PRO A 11 -17.40 17.28 41.90
C PRO A 11 -16.05 16.62 42.24
N ASN A 12 -15.66 16.62 43.52
CA ASN A 12 -14.37 16.11 44.00
C ASN A 12 -14.45 14.69 44.60
N CYS A 13 -15.62 14.04 44.52
CA CYS A 13 -15.78 12.68 45.04
C CYS A 13 -14.84 11.67 44.33
N ARG A 14 -14.44 10.63 45.07
CA ARG A 14 -13.69 9.51 44.48
C ARG A 14 -14.60 8.74 43.55
N LYS A 15 -14.01 8.05 42.56
CA LYS A 15 -14.77 7.28 41.54
C LYS A 15 -15.78 6.28 42.11
N LYS A 16 -15.55 5.77 43.33
CA LYS A 16 -16.41 4.78 43.99
C LYS A 16 -17.61 5.40 44.71
N ASP A 17 -17.58 6.71 44.95
CA ASP A 17 -18.53 7.45 45.78
C ASP A 17 -19.34 8.46 44.93
N ILE A 18 -19.42 8.23 43.61
CA ILE A 18 -20.10 9.15 42.70
C ILE A 18 -21.61 8.99 42.88
N GLU A 19 -22.24 10.03 43.41
CA GLU A 19 -23.69 10.23 43.35
C GLU A 19 -24.05 11.17 42.19
N TRP A 20 -24.99 10.73 41.36
CA TRP A 20 -25.47 11.47 40.20
C TRP A 20 -26.76 12.21 40.49
N ILE A 21 -26.86 13.43 40.00
CA ILE A 21 -28.09 14.22 39.96
C ILE A 21 -28.49 14.37 38.49
N GLU A 22 -29.67 13.87 38.15
CA GLU A 22 -30.26 14.08 36.84
C GLU A 22 -30.90 15.46 36.77
N LEU A 23 -30.62 16.20 35.69
CA LEU A 23 -31.16 17.51 35.40
C LEU A 23 -31.98 17.46 34.11
N SER A 24 -33.02 18.30 34.03
CA SER A 24 -33.64 18.61 32.74
C SER A 24 -32.68 19.43 31.87
N GLY A 25 -32.91 19.43 30.55
CA GLY A 25 -32.07 20.24 29.63
C GLY A 25 -32.05 21.74 29.95
N ARG A 26 -33.15 22.30 30.48
CA ARG A 26 -33.19 23.71 30.92
C ARG A 26 -32.35 23.95 32.17
N GLU A 27 -32.37 23.02 33.12
CA GLU A 27 -31.55 23.11 34.33
C GLU A 27 -30.07 22.94 34.00
N PHE A 28 -29.73 21.96 33.15
CA PHE A 28 -28.38 21.76 32.67
C PHE A 28 -27.84 22.99 31.94
N TYR A 29 -28.65 23.59 31.04
CA TYR A 29 -28.25 24.81 30.33
C TYR A 29 -27.96 25.97 31.30
N ARG A 30 -28.82 26.21 32.31
CA ARG A 30 -28.52 27.23 33.34
C ARG A 30 -27.28 26.88 34.13
N PHE A 31 -27.10 25.61 34.46
CA PHE A 31 -25.99 25.10 35.25
C PHE A 31 -24.64 25.35 34.58
N VAL A 32 -24.48 25.01 33.29
CA VAL A 32 -23.21 25.19 32.56
C VAL A 32 -22.90 26.65 32.22
N ASN A 33 -23.91 27.53 32.20
CA ASN A 33 -23.73 28.96 31.97
C ASN A 33 -23.49 29.76 33.25
N ASP A 34 -23.59 29.13 34.42
CA ASP A 34 -23.24 29.75 35.69
C ASP A 34 -21.70 29.86 35.82
N PRO A 35 -21.12 31.06 36.02
CA PRO A 35 -19.69 31.25 36.22
C PRO A 35 -19.08 30.38 37.33
N ALA A 36 -19.86 29.99 38.35
CA ALA A 36 -19.41 29.12 39.44
C ALA A 36 -19.07 27.70 38.96
N ASN A 37 -19.61 27.26 37.82
CA ASN A 37 -19.45 25.90 37.28
C ASN A 37 -18.51 25.83 36.07
N LYS A 38 -17.79 26.91 35.75
CA LYS A 38 -16.91 27.00 34.55
C LYS A 38 -15.86 25.90 34.44
N ASP A 39 -15.41 25.36 35.58
CA ASP A 39 -14.36 24.34 35.65
C ASP A 39 -14.93 22.90 35.66
N ARG A 40 -16.26 22.75 35.50
CA ARG A 40 -16.93 21.45 35.38
C ARG A 40 -16.98 21.05 33.91
N HIS A 41 -16.59 19.80 33.63
CA HIS A 41 -16.46 19.29 32.27
C HIS A 41 -17.46 18.18 31.99
N PHE A 42 -17.90 18.08 30.73
CA PHE A 42 -18.96 17.16 30.33
C PHE A 42 -18.57 16.41 29.07
N VAL A 43 -19.02 15.16 28.99
CA VAL A 43 -18.94 14.32 27.80
C VAL A 43 -20.35 14.07 27.30
N ASP A 44 -20.58 14.39 26.03
CA ASP A 44 -21.85 14.16 25.33
C ASP A 44 -21.75 12.85 24.54
N MET A 45 -22.56 11.85 24.92
CA MET A 45 -22.64 10.54 24.27
C MET A 45 -23.94 10.38 23.48
N ASP A 46 -24.43 11.47 22.91
CA ASP A 46 -25.67 11.59 22.12
C ASP A 46 -26.97 11.56 22.95
N ASP A 47 -27.29 10.44 23.60
CA ASP A 47 -28.49 10.29 24.41
C ASP A 47 -28.30 10.69 25.88
N VAL A 48 -27.04 10.75 26.34
CA VAL A 48 -26.67 11.13 27.71
C VAL A 48 -25.49 12.09 27.73
N VAL A 49 -25.59 13.13 28.55
CA VAL A 49 -24.49 14.03 28.91
C VAL A 49 -24.07 13.76 30.35
N LEU A 50 -22.81 13.39 30.56
CA LEU A 50 -22.28 13.09 31.89
C LEU A 50 -21.17 14.05 32.26
N GLU A 51 -21.17 14.50 33.52
CA GLU A 51 -20.02 15.17 34.09
C GLU A 51 -18.80 14.25 34.21
N SER A 52 -17.66 14.77 33.79
CA SER A 52 -16.40 14.04 33.68
C SER A 52 -15.25 14.91 34.15
N THR A 53 -14.06 14.32 34.25
CA THR A 53 -12.86 15.12 34.48
C THR A 53 -12.44 15.85 33.21
N SER A 54 -11.64 16.91 33.35
CA SER A 54 -11.05 17.63 32.21
C SER A 54 -10.31 16.71 31.25
N ALA A 55 -9.56 15.74 31.78
CA ALA A 55 -8.82 14.75 31.01
C ALA A 55 -9.74 13.85 30.19
N GLN A 56 -10.82 13.35 30.79
CA GLN A 56 -11.80 12.49 30.10
C GLN A 56 -12.55 13.25 29.00
N ALA A 57 -12.96 14.50 29.27
CA ALA A 57 -13.61 15.34 28.28
C ALA A 57 -12.69 15.66 27.09
N ARG A 58 -11.39 15.89 27.35
CA ARG A 58 -10.37 16.10 26.32
C ARG A 58 -10.15 14.85 25.48
N GLU A 59 -10.04 13.68 26.10
CA GLU A 59 -9.88 12.40 25.40
C GLU A 59 -11.09 12.11 24.50
N HIS A 60 -12.31 12.28 25.02
CA HIS A 60 -13.53 12.10 24.26
C HIS A 60 -13.57 13.03 23.03
N ARG A 61 -13.27 14.32 23.23
CA ARG A 61 -13.21 15.29 22.13
C ARG A 61 -12.18 14.90 21.07
N SER A 62 -11.02 14.38 21.49
CA SER A 62 -10.01 13.87 20.55
C SER A 62 -10.52 12.72 19.70
N LYS A 63 -11.27 11.78 20.29
CA LYS A 63 -11.87 10.65 19.56
C LYS A 63 -12.95 11.10 18.58
N VAL A 64 -13.84 12.00 19.01
CA VAL A 64 -14.89 12.57 18.15
C VAL A 64 -14.27 13.33 16.97
N ASN A 65 -13.27 14.18 17.22
CA ASN A 65 -12.57 14.91 16.17
C ASN A 65 -11.90 13.97 15.17
N HIS A 66 -11.26 12.89 15.65
CA HIS A 66 -10.66 11.90 14.76
C HIS A 66 -11.70 11.19 13.89
N SER A 67 -12.84 10.79 14.49
CA SER A 67 -13.93 10.17 13.73
C SER A 67 -14.54 11.12 12.70
N ASN A 68 -14.73 12.40 13.04
CA ASN A 68 -15.23 13.40 12.10
C ASN A 68 -14.25 13.65 10.96
N TYR A 69 -12.94 13.74 11.26
CA TYR A 69 -11.90 13.88 10.25
C TYR A 69 -11.92 12.70 9.26
N LEU A 70 -12.03 11.46 9.73
CA LEU A 70 -12.16 10.30 8.85
C LEU A 70 -13.41 10.40 7.96
N LYS A 71 -14.56 10.78 8.53
CA LYS A 71 -15.80 10.98 7.77
C LYS A 71 -15.65 12.07 6.69
N GLU A 72 -15.05 13.21 7.02
CA GLU A 72 -14.79 14.30 6.06
C GLU A 72 -13.86 13.85 4.93
N GLN A 73 -12.85 13.01 5.21
CA GLN A 73 -11.98 12.44 4.18
C GLN A 73 -12.71 11.40 3.31
N GLU A 74 -13.72 10.74 3.84
CA GLU A 74 -14.54 9.73 3.15
C GLU A 74 -15.73 10.35 2.38
N GLU A 75 -16.04 11.65 2.52
CA GLU A 75 -17.20 12.26 1.86
C GLU A 75 -17.13 12.24 0.32
N GLU A 76 -15.93 12.15 -0.27
CA GLU A 76 -15.78 11.98 -1.73
C GLU A 76 -15.94 10.52 -2.20
N TRP A 77 -15.77 9.53 -1.33
CA TRP A 77 -15.68 8.13 -1.72
C TRP A 77 -16.36 7.21 -0.71
N SER A 78 -17.40 6.50 -1.15
CA SER A 78 -17.98 5.43 -0.34
C SER A 78 -17.16 4.14 -0.50
N ILE A 79 -16.77 3.54 0.63
CA ILE A 79 -16.12 2.22 0.66
C ILE A 79 -17.21 1.15 0.51
N VAL A 80 -17.07 0.30 -0.50
CA VAL A 80 -17.98 -0.81 -0.77
C VAL A 80 -17.20 -2.11 -0.72
N SER A 81 -17.82 -3.18 -0.19
CA SER A 81 -17.22 -4.50 -0.22
C SER A 81 -16.99 -4.95 -1.66
N ILE A 82 -15.83 -5.54 -1.94
CA ILE A 82 -15.55 -6.13 -3.26
C ILE A 82 -16.57 -7.23 -3.63
N TYR A 83 -17.18 -7.86 -2.63
CA TYR A 83 -18.24 -8.86 -2.76
C TYR A 83 -19.65 -8.29 -2.85
N ALA A 84 -19.83 -6.96 -2.70
CA ALA A 84 -21.16 -6.35 -2.79
C ALA A 84 -21.61 -6.14 -4.25
N PHE A 85 -20.70 -6.28 -5.21
CA PHE A 85 -21.04 -6.36 -6.61
C PHE A 85 -21.48 -7.79 -6.91
N GLU A 86 -22.77 -8.02 -7.12
CA GLU A 86 -23.27 -9.19 -7.82
C GLU A 86 -23.80 -8.66 -9.15
N GLY A 87 -22.98 -8.77 -10.20
CA GLY A 87 -23.46 -8.50 -11.56
C GLY A 87 -24.59 -9.47 -11.92
N ASP A 88 -25.38 -9.15 -12.95
CA ASP A 88 -26.42 -10.05 -13.49
C ASP A 88 -25.82 -11.38 -14.00
N ASP A 89 -24.49 -11.41 -14.21
CA ASP A 89 -23.66 -12.56 -14.56
C ASP A 89 -23.11 -13.33 -13.35
N GLY A 90 -23.38 -12.89 -12.11
CA GLY A 90 -22.89 -13.48 -10.88
C GLY A 90 -21.41 -13.24 -10.59
N MET A 91 -20.75 -12.33 -11.33
CA MET A 91 -19.36 -11.98 -11.09
C MET A 91 -19.23 -10.97 -9.94
N SER A 92 -18.23 -11.17 -9.09
CA SER A 92 -17.92 -10.27 -7.99
C SER A 92 -16.94 -9.17 -8.41
N GLY A 93 -16.72 -8.18 -7.55
CA GLY A 93 -15.73 -7.14 -7.81
C GLY A 93 -14.31 -7.69 -8.00
N GLU A 94 -14.00 -8.86 -7.44
CA GLU A 94 -12.68 -9.50 -7.59
C GLU A 94 -12.46 -10.07 -8.99
N ASP A 95 -13.55 -10.41 -9.68
CA ASP A 95 -13.54 -10.92 -11.05
C ASP A 95 -13.45 -9.80 -12.09
N ILE A 96 -13.99 -8.61 -11.77
CA ILE A 96 -14.13 -7.49 -12.72
C ILE A 96 -12.99 -6.47 -12.57
N ILE A 97 -12.45 -6.26 -11.36
CA ILE A 97 -11.41 -5.26 -11.11
C ILE A 97 -10.03 -5.83 -11.49
N ALA A 98 -9.49 -5.36 -12.60
CA ALA A 98 -8.16 -5.75 -13.06
C ALA A 98 -7.03 -5.18 -12.16
N ASP A 99 -6.02 -6.01 -11.88
CA ASP A 99 -4.77 -5.55 -11.27
C ASP A 99 -3.90 -4.84 -12.32
N ILE A 100 -4.06 -3.52 -12.41
CA ILE A 100 -3.31 -2.67 -13.33
C ILE A 100 -1.80 -2.59 -13.01
N THR A 101 -1.35 -3.13 -11.88
CA THR A 101 0.09 -3.17 -11.54
C THR A 101 0.82 -4.35 -12.19
N GLN A 102 0.07 -5.33 -12.70
CA GLN A 102 0.63 -6.54 -13.31
C GLN A 102 0.27 -6.62 -14.79
N ASP A 103 1.28 -6.52 -15.64
CA ASP A 103 1.16 -6.84 -17.07
C ASP A 103 1.52 -8.32 -17.29
N VAL A 104 0.48 -9.17 -17.26
CA VAL A 104 0.64 -10.61 -17.45
C VAL A 104 1.13 -10.92 -18.86
N GLU A 105 0.69 -10.17 -19.87
CA GLU A 105 1.08 -10.37 -21.26
C GLU A 105 2.58 -10.11 -21.44
N GLU A 106 3.06 -8.95 -20.97
CA GLU A 106 4.48 -8.60 -21.02
C GLU A 106 5.32 -9.57 -20.18
N ALA A 107 4.84 -10.01 -19.02
CA ALA A 107 5.53 -11.01 -18.19
C ALA A 107 5.69 -12.35 -18.92
N VAL A 108 4.66 -12.81 -19.63
CA VAL A 108 4.70 -14.03 -20.44
C VAL A 108 5.63 -13.85 -21.65
N VAL A 109 5.54 -12.74 -22.37
CA VAL A 109 6.42 -12.42 -23.50
C VAL A 109 7.89 -12.39 -23.06
N LEU A 110 8.19 -11.75 -21.93
CA LEU A 110 9.52 -11.70 -21.36
C LEU A 110 10.02 -13.10 -20.96
N ARG A 111 9.16 -13.95 -20.40
CA ARG A 111 9.49 -15.32 -20.03
C ARG A 111 9.83 -16.17 -21.26
N LEU A 112 9.02 -16.10 -22.31
CA LEU A 112 9.26 -16.79 -23.57
C LEU A 112 10.59 -16.34 -24.21
N ARG A 113 10.82 -15.02 -24.27
CA ARG A 113 12.08 -14.44 -24.76
C ARG A 113 13.30 -14.90 -23.96
N LYS A 114 13.18 -15.00 -22.62
CA LYS A 114 14.24 -15.54 -21.76
C LYS A 114 14.53 -17.02 -22.05
N CYS A 115 13.50 -17.84 -22.29
CA CYS A 115 13.68 -19.23 -22.69
C CYS A 115 14.42 -19.33 -24.03
N ALA A 116 13.96 -18.60 -25.05
CA ALA A 116 14.63 -18.53 -26.36
C ALA A 116 16.10 -18.07 -26.25
N LEU A 117 16.39 -17.07 -25.41
CA LEU A 117 17.76 -16.61 -25.17
C LEU A 117 18.62 -17.68 -24.50
N ARG A 118 18.08 -18.45 -23.55
CA ARG A 118 18.82 -19.56 -22.92
C ARG A 118 19.19 -20.65 -23.92
N GLU A 119 18.28 -21.01 -24.83
CA GLU A 119 18.60 -21.97 -25.90
C GLU A 119 19.65 -21.41 -26.86
N ALA A 120 19.52 -20.14 -27.28
CA ALA A 120 20.51 -19.50 -28.13
C ALA A 120 21.90 -19.42 -27.47
N LEU A 121 21.97 -19.17 -26.16
CA LEU A 121 23.22 -19.15 -25.41
C LEU A 121 23.89 -20.53 -25.34
N ARG A 122 23.11 -21.63 -25.28
CA ARG A 122 23.65 -23.00 -25.29
C ARG A 122 24.30 -23.38 -26.62
N MET A 123 23.95 -22.70 -27.71
CA MET A 123 24.55 -22.90 -29.03
C MET A 123 25.88 -22.15 -29.22
N LEU A 124 26.24 -21.25 -28.30
CA LEU A 124 27.53 -20.57 -28.37
C LEU A 124 28.68 -21.54 -28.07
N SER A 125 29.85 -21.24 -28.63
CA SER A 125 31.08 -21.90 -28.17
C SER A 125 31.33 -21.58 -26.69
N ALA A 126 32.01 -22.46 -25.96
CA ALA A 126 32.34 -22.24 -24.55
C ALA A 126 33.07 -20.90 -24.32
N GLU A 127 33.96 -20.52 -25.24
CA GLU A 127 34.69 -19.26 -25.17
C GLU A 127 33.77 -18.04 -25.41
N ASP A 128 32.88 -18.11 -26.41
CA ASP A 128 31.92 -17.03 -26.68
C ASP A 128 30.89 -16.87 -25.56
N TYR A 129 30.45 -17.98 -24.97
CA TYR A 129 29.59 -17.95 -23.79
C TYR A 129 30.29 -17.27 -22.62
N LEU A 130 31.56 -17.59 -22.34
CA LEU A 130 32.33 -16.98 -21.26
C LEU A 130 32.51 -15.46 -21.47
N ILE A 131 32.73 -15.02 -22.71
CA ILE A 131 32.76 -13.59 -23.05
C ILE A 131 31.41 -12.91 -22.73
N VAL A 132 30.28 -13.53 -23.08
CA VAL A 132 28.94 -13.01 -22.79
C VAL A 132 28.66 -12.99 -21.29
N GLU A 133 29.02 -14.07 -20.58
CA GLU A 133 28.86 -14.21 -19.14
C GLU A 133 29.56 -13.07 -18.41
N ARG A 134 30.86 -12.88 -18.66
CA ARG A 134 31.67 -11.83 -18.03
C ARG A 134 31.21 -10.42 -18.36
N ARG A 135 30.64 -10.21 -19.55
CA ARG A 135 30.22 -8.89 -20.00
C ARG A 135 28.82 -8.51 -19.51
N TYR A 136 27.90 -9.47 -19.43
CA TYR A 136 26.47 -9.20 -19.28
C TYR A 136 25.76 -9.99 -18.17
N LEU A 137 26.19 -11.22 -17.85
CA LEU A 137 25.42 -12.13 -16.99
C LEU A 137 25.99 -12.27 -15.57
N SER A 138 27.29 -12.03 -15.39
CA SER A 138 27.95 -12.06 -14.08
C SER A 138 27.61 -10.81 -13.26
N ASP A 139 27.61 -10.92 -11.93
CA ASP A 139 27.39 -9.78 -11.04
C ASP A 139 28.56 -8.76 -11.12
N SER A 140 29.79 -9.26 -11.24
CA SER A 140 31.01 -8.46 -11.39
C SER A 140 31.37 -8.27 -12.87
N ARG A 141 30.58 -7.46 -13.58
CA ARG A 141 30.81 -7.18 -15.02
C ARG A 141 32.10 -6.38 -15.21
N ILE A 142 32.92 -6.84 -16.14
CA ILE A 142 34.19 -6.20 -16.52
C ILE A 142 34.11 -5.57 -17.91
N SER A 143 34.99 -4.62 -18.18
CA SER A 143 35.06 -3.86 -19.43
C SER A 143 35.55 -4.71 -20.60
N GLU A 144 35.30 -4.25 -21.83
CA GLU A 144 35.80 -4.93 -23.03
C GLU A 144 37.33 -4.98 -23.09
N ALA A 145 38.03 -4.00 -22.50
CA ALA A 145 39.49 -4.01 -22.44
C ALA A 145 40.01 -5.11 -21.51
N GLU A 146 39.40 -5.27 -20.34
CA GLU A 146 39.75 -6.31 -19.36
C GLU A 146 39.44 -7.72 -19.90
N ILE A 147 38.27 -7.89 -20.53
CA ILE A 147 37.94 -9.15 -21.21
C ILE A 147 38.93 -9.39 -22.35
N GLY A 148 39.27 -8.36 -23.14
CA GLY A 148 40.28 -8.48 -24.19
C GLY A 148 41.60 -9.03 -23.64
N ALA A 149 42.11 -8.46 -22.55
CA ALA A 149 43.33 -8.92 -21.89
C ALA A 149 43.24 -10.38 -21.43
N LEU A 150 42.11 -10.82 -20.85
CA LEU A 150 41.90 -12.21 -20.40
C LEU A 150 41.93 -13.23 -21.54
N PHE A 151 41.44 -12.85 -22.72
CA PHE A 151 41.33 -13.73 -23.89
C PHE A 151 42.44 -13.49 -24.93
N GLY A 152 43.44 -12.66 -24.61
CA GLY A 152 44.54 -12.34 -25.54
C GLY A 152 44.09 -11.54 -26.78
N LEU A 153 43.00 -10.78 -26.68
CA LEU A 153 42.42 -9.99 -27.76
C LEU A 153 42.63 -8.49 -27.50
N THR A 154 42.81 -7.73 -28.58
CA THR A 154 42.67 -6.26 -28.50
C THR A 154 41.21 -5.90 -28.22
N GLN A 155 40.98 -4.72 -27.64
CA GLN A 155 39.61 -4.23 -27.40
C GLN A 155 38.78 -4.21 -28.71
N SER A 156 39.38 -3.80 -29.83
CA SER A 156 38.69 -3.79 -31.13
C SER A 156 38.40 -5.21 -31.66
N GLY A 157 39.30 -6.17 -31.39
CA GLY A 157 39.10 -7.59 -31.68
C GLY A 157 37.93 -8.17 -30.90
N LEU A 158 37.86 -7.90 -29.60
CA LEU A 158 36.75 -8.34 -28.75
C LEU A 158 35.43 -7.68 -29.19
N SER A 159 35.43 -6.38 -29.45
CA SER A 159 34.23 -5.66 -29.89
C SER A 159 33.66 -6.26 -31.19
N ARG A 160 34.53 -6.64 -32.13
CA ARG A 160 34.15 -7.34 -33.37
C ARG A 160 33.55 -8.72 -33.06
N ARG A 161 34.13 -9.47 -32.13
CA ARG A 161 33.63 -10.78 -31.69
C ARG A 161 32.26 -10.66 -31.01
N LEU A 162 32.10 -9.74 -30.06
CA LEU A 162 30.82 -9.42 -29.43
C LEU A 162 29.74 -8.99 -30.43
N LYS A 163 30.12 -8.27 -31.50
CA LYS A 163 29.18 -7.93 -32.59
C LYS A 163 28.69 -9.18 -33.33
N LYS A 164 29.57 -10.15 -33.60
CA LYS A 164 29.18 -11.44 -34.20
C LYS A 164 28.27 -12.25 -33.27
N ILE A 165 28.64 -12.37 -32.00
CA ILE A 165 27.85 -13.08 -30.98
C ILE A 165 26.45 -12.47 -30.87
N ARG A 166 26.34 -11.14 -30.74
CA ARG A 166 25.04 -10.45 -30.68
C ARG A 166 24.19 -10.66 -31.94
N SER A 167 24.81 -10.64 -33.13
CA SER A 167 24.12 -10.90 -34.39
C SER A 167 23.57 -12.33 -34.44
N PHE A 168 24.35 -13.31 -33.98
CA PHE A 168 23.92 -14.69 -33.86
C PHE A 168 22.77 -14.84 -32.86
N LEU A 169 22.93 -14.36 -31.63
CA LEU A 169 21.91 -14.43 -30.58
C LEU A 169 20.59 -13.79 -31.02
N LYS A 170 20.65 -12.63 -31.69
CA LYS A 170 19.45 -11.96 -32.21
C LYS A 170 18.69 -12.85 -33.21
N LYS A 171 19.40 -13.51 -34.13
CA LYS A 171 18.78 -14.41 -35.11
C LYS A 171 18.20 -15.65 -34.45
N ALA A 172 19.01 -16.33 -33.63
CA ALA A 172 18.61 -17.55 -32.94
C ALA A 172 17.41 -17.33 -32.02
N VAL A 173 17.37 -16.22 -31.26
CA VAL A 173 16.22 -15.89 -30.40
C VAL A 173 14.94 -15.71 -31.21
N ILE A 174 15.00 -14.99 -32.34
CA ILE A 174 13.82 -14.80 -33.21
C ILE A 174 13.34 -16.13 -33.79
N GLU A 175 14.27 -17.02 -34.18
CA GLU A 175 13.93 -18.35 -34.68
C GLU A 175 13.26 -19.21 -33.59
N PHE A 176 13.80 -19.20 -32.37
CA PHE A 176 13.20 -19.92 -31.24
C PHE A 176 11.85 -19.33 -30.84
N GLU A 177 11.70 -18.01 -30.76
CA GLU A 177 10.41 -17.36 -30.46
C GLU A 177 9.32 -17.78 -31.47
N LYS A 178 9.66 -17.85 -32.77
CA LYS A 178 8.73 -18.31 -33.81
C LYS A 178 8.39 -19.80 -33.72
N SER A 179 9.28 -20.63 -33.18
CA SER A 179 9.02 -22.07 -33.02
C SER A 179 8.12 -22.41 -31.83
N GLN A 180 7.90 -21.45 -30.92
CA GLN A 180 7.09 -21.61 -29.71
C GLN A 180 5.69 -20.95 -29.83
N GLN A 181 5.42 -20.29 -30.96
CA GLN A 181 4.12 -19.74 -31.34
C GLN A 181 3.40 -20.73 -32.27
#